data_AF-A0A2P8KUF7-F1
#
_entry.id   AF-A0A2P8KUF7-F1
#
_cell.length_a   1.000
_cell.length_b   1.000
_cell.length_c   1.000
_cell.angle_alpha   90.00
_cell.angle_beta   90.00
_cell.angle_gamma   90.00
#
_symmetry.space_group_name_H-M   'P 1'
#
loop_
_entity.id
_entity.type
_entity.pdbx_description
1 polymer ?
#
loop_
_entity_poly.entity_id
_entity_poly.type
_entity_poly.pdbx_seq_one_letter_code
_entity_poly.pdbx_strand_id
1 'polypeptide(L)'
;MSTSPFLSDAEIAEICAPLEQPAAQVRYLCRQGLIVKRKPNGKPLVARGEFERVLVGRQPEQGQNAGSGQPDRAALLKLIRGGKRGAQAQGR
;
A
#
# COMPACT_ATOMS: atom_id res chain seq x y z
N MET A 1 5.85 6.00 -24.77
CA MET A 1 6.87 5.21 -24.07
C MET A 1 6.19 4.53 -22.90
N SER A 2 6.01 3.20 -22.94
CA SER A 2 5.36 2.49 -21.84
C SER A 2 6.38 2.32 -20.71
N THR A 3 6.21 3.06 -19.63
CA THR A 3 7.09 2.97 -18.46
C THR A 3 6.87 1.61 -17.80
N SER A 4 7.92 0.80 -17.67
CA SER A 4 7.85 -0.46 -16.94
C SER A 4 7.35 -0.22 -15.52
N PRO A 5 6.43 -1.07 -14.99
CA PRO A 5 5.97 -0.97 -13.61
C PRO A 5 7.08 -1.31 -12.60
N PHE A 6 8.22 -1.83 -13.07
CA PHE A 6 9.40 -2.15 -12.28
C PHE A 6 10.59 -1.28 -12.68
N LEU A 7 11.49 -1.04 -11.73
CA LEU A 7 12.81 -0.46 -12.01
C LEU A 7 13.62 -1.42 -12.88
N SER A 8 14.30 -0.86 -13.88
CA SER A 8 15.23 -1.58 -14.74
C SER A 8 16.51 -1.94 -13.98
N ASP A 9 17.26 -2.92 -14.49
CA ASP A 9 18.54 -3.32 -13.90
C ASP A 9 19.55 -2.16 -13.87
N ALA A 10 19.51 -1.26 -14.86
CA ALA A 10 20.38 -0.08 -14.94
C ALA A 10 20.03 0.96 -13.86
N GLU A 11 18.74 1.27 -13.69
CA GLU A 11 18.27 2.17 -12.63
C GLU A 11 18.64 1.61 -11.24
N ILE A 12 18.45 0.32 -11.03
CA ILE A 12 18.87 -0.35 -9.79
C ILE A 12 20.38 -0.20 -9.55
N ALA A 13 21.21 -0.43 -10.59
CA ALA A 13 22.66 -0.33 -10.48
C ALA A 13 23.10 1.10 -10.14
N GLU A 14 22.47 2.11 -10.75
CA GLU A 14 22.72 3.52 -10.48
C GLU A 14 22.35 3.87 -9.03
N ILE A 15 21.16 3.48 -8.57
CA ILE A 15 20.69 3.69 -7.18
C ILE A 15 21.63 3.03 -6.17
N CYS A 16 22.19 1.87 -6.51
CA CYS A 16 23.01 1.08 -5.60
C CYS A 16 24.51 1.36 -5.72
N ALA A 17 24.96 2.26 -6.60
CA ALA A 17 26.38 2.52 -6.79
C ALA A 17 27.05 2.92 -5.45
N PRO A 18 28.21 2.33 -5.10
CA PRO A 18 29.11 1.49 -5.92
C PRO A 18 28.90 -0.04 -5.77
N LEU A 19 27.77 -0.51 -5.26
CA LEU A 19 27.54 -1.94 -4.99
C LEU A 19 27.35 -2.75 -6.27
N GLU A 20 28.32 -3.60 -6.60
CA GLU A 20 28.24 -4.48 -7.78
C GLU A 20 27.54 -5.83 -7.50
N GLN A 21 27.64 -6.32 -6.27
CA GLN A 21 27.12 -7.64 -5.89
C GLN A 21 25.58 -7.61 -5.78
N PRO A 22 24.83 -8.42 -6.56
CA PRO A 22 23.36 -8.40 -6.54
C PRO A 22 22.77 -8.63 -5.15
N ALA A 23 23.38 -9.53 -4.36
CA ALA A 23 22.97 -9.77 -2.98
C ALA A 23 23.19 -8.55 -2.08
N ALA A 24 24.25 -7.75 -2.32
CA ALA A 24 24.50 -6.52 -1.59
C ALA A 24 23.47 -5.45 -1.95
N GLN A 25 23.13 -5.30 -3.23
CA GLN A 25 22.08 -4.40 -3.71
C GLN A 25 20.73 -4.75 -3.05
N VAL A 26 20.34 -6.03 -3.01
CA VAL A 26 19.13 -6.48 -2.33
C VAL A 26 19.13 -6.09 -0.85
N ARG A 27 20.22 -6.38 -0.11
CA ARG A 27 20.32 -6.03 1.31
C ARG A 27 20.22 -4.53 1.54
N TYR A 28 20.89 -3.74 0.71
CA TYR A 28 20.83 -2.28 0.78
C TYR A 28 19.41 -1.77 0.59
N LEU A 29 18.74 -2.17 -0.49
CA LEU A 29 17.38 -1.73 -0.79
C LEU A 29 16.37 -2.16 0.28
N CYS A 30 16.48 -3.37 0.83
CA CYS A 30 15.63 -3.80 1.95
C CYS A 30 15.86 -2.94 3.21
N ARG A 31 17.10 -2.52 3.50
CA ARG A 31 17.40 -1.65 4.64
C ARG A 31 16.81 -0.25 4.50
N GLN A 32 16.60 0.22 3.27
CA GLN A 32 15.90 1.47 2.99
C GLN A 32 14.37 1.36 3.21
N GLY A 33 13.85 0.18 3.56
CA GLY A 33 12.43 -0.05 3.80
C GLY A 33 11.63 -0.40 2.54
N LEU A 34 12.30 -0.64 1.41
CA LEU A 34 11.66 -1.06 0.16
C LEU A 34 11.25 -2.54 0.23
N ILE A 35 10.07 -2.85 -0.30
CA ILE A 35 9.68 -4.23 -0.62
C ILE A 35 10.45 -4.69 -1.86
N VAL A 36 11.42 -5.58 -1.65
CA VAL A 36 12.28 -6.12 -2.72
C VAL A 36 11.99 -7.60 -2.93
N LYS A 37 11.69 -8.00 -4.16
CA LYS A 37 11.68 -9.41 -4.58
C LYS A 37 12.99 -9.75 -5.30
N ARG A 38 13.28 -11.03 -5.50
CA ARG A 38 14.49 -11.48 -6.21
C ARG A 38 14.11 -12.12 -7.53
N LYS A 39 14.82 -11.75 -8.60
CA LYS A 39 14.76 -12.42 -9.90
C LYS A 39 15.53 -13.75 -9.83
N PRO A 40 15.31 -14.69 -10.77
CA PRO A 40 16.07 -15.95 -10.83
C PRO A 40 17.59 -15.76 -10.96
N ASN A 41 18.04 -14.65 -11.57
CA ASN A 41 19.46 -14.29 -11.68
C ASN A 41 20.05 -13.64 -10.40
N GLY A 42 19.28 -13.56 -9.31
CA GLY A 42 19.71 -12.99 -8.03
C GLY A 42 19.60 -11.46 -7.92
N LYS A 43 19.29 -10.74 -9.01
CA LYS A 43 19.11 -9.28 -8.99
C LYS A 43 17.81 -8.88 -8.27
N PRO A 44 17.76 -7.67 -7.67
CA PRO A 44 16.54 -7.17 -7.05
C PRO A 44 15.47 -6.88 -8.10
N LEU A 45 14.21 -7.10 -7.72
CA LEU A 45 13.01 -6.70 -8.44
C LEU A 45 12.23 -5.74 -7.53
N VAL A 46 12.12 -4.49 -7.97
CA VAL A 46 11.46 -3.43 -7.22
C VAL A 46 10.41 -2.78 -8.12
N ALA A 47 9.19 -2.63 -7.61
CA ALA A 47 8.15 -1.89 -8.30
C ALA A 47 8.48 -0.39 -8.27
N ARG A 48 8.25 0.32 -9.37
CA ARG A 48 8.50 1.78 -9.43
C ARG A 48 7.66 2.53 -8.40
N GLY A 49 6.39 2.15 -8.23
CA GLY A 49 5.51 2.74 -7.22
C GLY A 49 5.96 2.48 -5.77
N GLU A 50 6.66 1.37 -5.51
CA GLU A 50 7.26 1.09 -4.19
C GLU A 50 8.39 2.06 -3.90
N PHE A 51 9.25 2.27 -4.90
CA PHE A 51 10.36 3.22 -4.83
C PHE A 51 9.86 4.65 -4.59
N GLU A 52 8.87 5.10 -5.36
CA GLU A 52 8.24 6.42 -5.17
C GLU A 52 7.62 6.55 -3.77
N ARG A 53 6.96 5.50 -3.28
CA ARG A 53 6.33 5.51 -1.95
C ARG A 53 7.34 5.72 -0.83
N VAL A 54 8.43 4.97 -0.85
CA VAL A 54 9.39 4.94 0.25
C VAL A 54 10.36 6.10 0.20
N LEU A 55 10.90 6.44 -0.99
CA LEU A 55 12.01 7.39 -1.11
C LEU A 55 11.59 8.80 -1.50
N VAL A 56 10.50 8.96 -2.27
CA VAL A 56 9.95 10.27 -2.62
C VAL A 56 8.93 10.73 -1.57
N GLY A 57 8.49 9.83 -0.68
CA GLY A 57 7.42 10.10 0.28
C GLY A 57 6.06 10.28 -0.39
N ARG A 58 5.92 9.83 -1.63
CA ARG A 58 4.64 9.88 -2.36
C ARG A 58 3.70 8.88 -1.70
N GLN A 59 2.69 9.35 -0.98
CA GLN A 59 1.62 8.44 -0.57
C GLN A 59 1.03 7.80 -1.82
N PRO A 60 0.77 6.47 -1.81
CA PRO A 60 0.08 5.87 -2.93
C PRO A 60 -1.22 6.65 -3.08
N GLU A 61 -1.41 7.27 -4.25
CA GLU A 61 -2.70 7.82 -4.65
C GLU A 61 -3.69 6.69 -4.37
N GLN A 62 -4.55 6.87 -3.35
CA GLN A 62 -5.49 5.86 -2.94
C GLN A 62 -6.25 5.51 -4.19
N GLY A 63 -6.03 4.29 -4.69
CA GLY A 63 -6.52 3.89 -6.00
C GLY A 63 -7.98 4.30 -6.07
N GLN A 64 -8.32 5.08 -7.09
CA GLN A 64 -9.67 5.57 -7.38
C GLN A 64 -10.58 4.38 -7.77
N ASN A 65 -10.70 3.42 -6.87
CA ASN A 65 -11.79 2.48 -6.76
C ASN A 65 -12.59 2.86 -5.52
N ALA A 66 -12.92 4.16 -5.44
CA ALA A 66 -14.11 4.57 -4.72
C ALA A 66 -15.32 4.19 -5.59
N GLY A 67 -15.63 2.89 -5.64
CA GLY A 67 -17.04 2.56 -5.53
C GLY A 67 -17.48 3.24 -4.24
N SER A 68 -18.34 4.24 -4.34
CA SER A 68 -18.83 5.07 -3.24
C SER A 68 -19.69 4.23 -2.29
N GLY A 69 -19.08 3.23 -1.64
CA GLY A 69 -19.67 2.46 -0.56
C GLY A 69 -19.54 3.25 0.73
N GLN A 70 -20.05 4.48 0.75
CA GLN A 70 -20.34 5.08 2.03
C GLN A 70 -21.39 4.18 2.71
N PRO A 71 -21.19 3.76 3.97
CA PRO A 71 -22.24 3.04 4.69
C PRO A 71 -23.50 3.91 4.68
N ASP A 72 -24.67 3.29 4.46
CA ASP A 72 -25.95 3.99 4.46
C ASP A 72 -26.12 4.73 5.80
N ARG A 73 -25.83 6.03 5.77
CA ARG A 73 -25.89 6.93 6.92
C ARG A 73 -27.29 6.96 7.51
N ALA A 74 -28.32 6.85 6.68
CA ALA A 74 -29.71 6.85 7.14
C ALA A 74 -30.02 5.56 7.91
N ALA A 75 -29.55 4.40 7.44
CA ALA A 75 -29.68 3.13 8.15
C ALA A 75 -28.97 3.15 9.51
N LEU A 76 -27.73 3.68 9.56
CA LEU A 76 -26.97 3.81 10.80
C LEU A 76 -27.68 4.68 11.85
N LEU A 77 -28.22 5.82 11.42
CA LEU A 77 -28.95 6.73 12.31
C LEU A 77 -30.24 6.10 12.86
N LYS A 78 -30.94 5.27 12.07
CA LYS A 78 -32.10 4.52 12.54
C LYS A 78 -31.74 3.51 13.62
N LEU A 79 -30.64 2.78 13.47
CA LEU A 79 -30.17 1.80 14.45
C LEU A 79 -29.86 2.45 15.80
N ILE A 80 -29.10 3.56 15.79
CA ILE A 80 -28.72 4.28 17.01
C ILE A 80 -29.94 4.86 17.73
N ARG A 81 -30.91 5.39 16.97
CA ARG A 81 -32.13 6.02 17.53
C ARG A 81 -33.19 5.00 17.96
N GLY A 82 -33.22 3.81 17.36
CA GLY A 82 -34.21 2.77 17.63
C GLY A 82 -33.98 1.97 18.93
N GLY A 83 -32.83 2.15 19.59
CA GLY A 83 -32.40 1.37 20.75
C GLY A 83 -33.09 1.66 22.10
N LYS A 84 -34.20 2.39 22.14
CA LYS A 84 -34.98 2.61 23.38
C LYS A 84 -36.40 2.11 23.23
N ARG A 85 -36.60 0.80 23.47
CA ARG A 85 -37.90 0.24 23.85
C ARG A 85 -37.79 -0.20 25.31
N GLY A 86 -37.99 0.74 26.23
CA GLY A 86 -38.26 0.41 27.62
C GLY A 86 -39.59 -0.33 27.67
N ALA A 87 -39.56 -1.59 28.08
CA ALA A 87 -40.77 -2.35 28.37
C ALA A 87 -41.50 -1.64 29.52
N GLN A 88 -42.66 -1.04 29.24
CA GLN A 88 -43.54 -0.55 30.29
C GLN A 88 -44.22 -1.77 30.93
N ALA A 89 -43.88 -2.02 32.19
CA ALA A 89 -44.58 -2.98 33.03
C ALA A 89 -45.99 -2.44 33.33
N GLN A 90 -47.00 -3.09 32.77
CA GLN A 90 -48.40 -2.82 33.09
C GLN A 90 -48.72 -3.50 34.43
N GLY A 91 -48.77 -2.72 35.50
CA GLY A 91 -49.24 -3.18 36.81
C GLY A 91 -50.73 -3.52 36.80
N ARG A 92 -51.10 -4.56 37.54
CA ARG A 92 -52.47 -4.92 37.92
C ARG A 92 -52.57 -4.92 39.45
#